data_AF-A0A944JP06-F1
#
_entry.id   AF-A0A944JP06-F1
#
_cell.length_a   1.000
_cell.length_b   1.000
_cell.length_c   1.000
_cell.angle_alpha   90.00
_cell.angle_beta   90.00
_cell.angle_gamma   90.00
#
_symmetry.space_group_name_H-M   'P 1'
#
loop_
_entity.id
_entity.type
_entity.pdbx_description
1 polymer ?
#
loop_
_entity_poly.entity_id
_entity_poly.type
_entity_poly.pdbx_seq_one_letter_code
_entity_poly.pdbx_strand_id
1 'polypeptide(L)'
;MHRWASLNERQLELLRRLQGDEGVGSDPGLRRTAYALRDRGLLAVTRQQGAGVGTKVTEAGAFYLEYGYHPDDPRHAVAERKEGAGARSVSYADRPVARARRAKAEQLVERLVVERRVVFPNPDEAEVGEWRRVVDYAKRHGLVPSGRRIEKQRLWNRERDLQISLEEGPHPNEKSQRPGEAPTVRVPPQIRKPHRAMAAFMEDDAWLHMPSAPRARSLRILQALCSEADRRGHQVAGPAVRGRTQRSTAHGRWAAQREGYVELTVDGFSCRVTIKREYPESLDPDRAVVLMIELPYSRSGRQSKWADRKRWKLEDVLGIVLREIELRAVDDGQRKADEERAAAERKALWTAAMDEARGRAVEAQLAGVLREQSEAWRGSRLLHEYCDALEQRLAAAEPEESGLVDARRWLDWAHQYARSLDPLVLLPGMPKTREVEAEDLKPFLQGWSPYGPSRHGGS
;
A
#
# COMPACT_ATOMS: atom_id res chain seq x y z
N MET A 1 26.54 -28.51 21.14
CA MET A 1 26.34 -29.14 22.47
C MET A 1 25.04 -28.59 23.03
N HIS A 2 24.09 -29.44 23.41
CA HIS A 2 22.78 -28.98 23.89
C HIS A 2 22.91 -28.28 25.24
N ARG A 3 22.05 -27.29 25.53
CA ARG A 3 22.08 -26.52 26.78
C ARG A 3 21.90 -27.39 28.03
N TRP A 4 21.16 -28.49 27.89
CA TRP A 4 20.86 -29.47 28.94
C TRP A 4 21.87 -30.61 29.08
N ALA A 5 23.02 -30.55 28.41
CA ALA A 5 24.07 -31.56 28.60
C ALA A 5 24.60 -31.53 30.06
N SER A 6 24.93 -32.69 30.61
CA SER A 6 25.46 -32.81 31.97
C SER A 6 26.75 -32.00 32.15
N LEU A 7 26.88 -31.34 33.29
CA LEU A 7 28.08 -30.59 33.63
C LEU A 7 29.22 -31.53 34.02
N ASN A 8 30.44 -31.17 33.64
CA ASN A 8 31.62 -31.84 34.18
C ASN A 8 31.92 -31.32 35.60
N GLU A 9 32.75 -32.07 36.35
CA GLU A 9 33.06 -31.78 37.75
C GLU A 9 33.60 -30.36 37.96
N ARG A 10 34.45 -29.88 37.04
CA ARG A 10 35.00 -28.51 37.07
C ARG A 10 33.95 -27.41 36.85
N GLN A 11 32.92 -27.68 36.04
CA GLN A 11 31.79 -26.77 35.80
C GLN A 11 30.83 -26.74 36.99
N LEU A 12 30.56 -27.89 37.60
CA LEU A 12 29.69 -28.00 38.76
C LEU A 12 30.32 -27.31 39.99
N GLU A 13 31.61 -27.50 40.20
CA GLU A 13 32.37 -26.86 41.29
C GLU A 13 32.36 -25.33 41.16
N LEU A 14 32.60 -24.82 39.95
CA LEU A 14 32.53 -23.38 39.70
C LEU A 14 31.12 -22.82 39.89
N LEU A 15 30.08 -23.56 39.50
CA LEU A 15 28.68 -23.12 39.66
C LEU A 15 28.26 -23.06 41.14
N ARG A 16 28.67 -24.04 41.95
CA ARG A 16 28.45 -24.03 43.42
C ARG A 16 29.16 -22.88 44.10
N ARG A 17 30.43 -22.67 43.74
CA ARG A 17 31.25 -21.59 44.29
C ARG A 17 30.63 -20.20 44.05
N LEU A 18 30.08 -19.99 42.85
CA LEU A 18 29.43 -18.73 42.47
C LEU A 18 28.04 -18.54 43.07
N GLN A 19 27.41 -19.58 43.63
CA GLN A 19 26.16 -19.45 44.38
C GLN A 19 26.40 -18.85 45.78
N GLY A 20 27.60 -19.05 46.35
CA GLY A 20 28.03 -18.45 47.61
C GLY A 20 28.62 -17.03 47.50
N ASP A 21 28.40 -16.36 46.37
CA ASP A 21 28.90 -15.00 46.05
C ASP A 21 30.44 -14.86 45.99
N GLU A 22 31.18 -15.97 45.87
CA GLU A 22 32.62 -15.94 45.60
C GLU A 22 32.89 -15.70 44.10
N GLY A 23 33.45 -14.53 43.76
CA GLY A 23 33.77 -14.18 42.38
C GLY A 23 34.78 -15.11 41.69
N VAL A 24 34.72 -15.18 40.36
CA VAL A 24 35.58 -16.06 39.51
C VAL A 24 37.09 -15.77 39.64
N GLY A 25 37.48 -14.60 40.15
CA GLY A 25 38.88 -14.17 40.24
C GLY A 25 39.54 -13.95 38.87
N SER A 26 40.86 -13.76 38.85
CA SER A 26 41.63 -13.48 37.62
C SER A 26 42.17 -14.73 36.90
N ASP A 27 41.76 -15.94 37.29
CA ASP A 27 42.24 -17.20 36.68
C ASP A 27 41.66 -17.39 35.26
N PRO A 28 42.52 -17.45 34.22
CA PRO A 28 42.09 -17.67 32.83
C PRO A 28 41.35 -19.01 32.61
N GLY A 29 41.66 -20.05 33.39
CA GLY A 29 41.03 -21.36 33.30
C GLY A 29 39.59 -21.35 33.81
N LEU A 30 39.31 -20.57 34.85
CA LEU A 30 37.95 -20.41 35.41
C LEU A 30 37.07 -19.55 34.51
N ARG A 31 37.63 -18.56 33.80
CA ARG A 31 36.88 -17.75 32.82
C ARG A 31 36.33 -18.59 31.67
N ARG A 32 37.11 -19.52 31.13
CA ARG A 32 36.65 -20.39 30.04
C ARG A 32 35.48 -21.28 30.49
N THR A 33 35.53 -21.75 31.73
CA THR A 33 34.45 -22.53 32.36
C THR A 33 33.20 -21.68 32.62
N ALA A 34 33.35 -20.43 33.07
CA ALA A 34 32.26 -19.49 33.27
C ALA A 34 31.51 -19.18 31.96
N TYR A 35 32.24 -18.97 30.86
CA TYR A 35 31.61 -18.79 29.53
C TYR A 35 30.88 -20.04 29.05
N ALA A 36 31.42 -21.24 29.31
CA ALA A 36 30.76 -22.49 28.96
C ALA A 36 29.44 -22.71 29.74
N LEU A 37 29.37 -22.24 30.99
CA LEU A 37 28.15 -22.24 31.82
C LEU A 37 27.16 -21.15 31.36
N ARG A 38 27.64 -19.99 30.91
CA ARG A 38 26.82 -18.93 30.31
C ARG A 38 26.14 -19.38 29.03
N ASP A 39 26.85 -20.06 28.14
CA ASP A 39 26.29 -20.52 26.87
C ASP A 39 25.20 -21.59 27.06
N ARG A 40 25.21 -22.26 28.22
CA ARG A 40 24.16 -23.16 28.71
C ARG A 40 23.02 -22.45 29.44
N GLY A 41 23.15 -21.14 29.71
CA GLY A 41 22.15 -20.35 30.42
C GLY A 41 22.19 -20.50 31.94
N LEU A 42 23.21 -21.13 32.52
CA LEU A 42 23.33 -21.36 33.97
C LEU A 42 24.00 -20.19 34.71
N LEU A 43 24.85 -19.42 34.01
CA LEU A 43 25.50 -18.22 34.52
C LEU A 43 25.21 -17.00 33.64
N ALA A 44 25.00 -15.83 34.26
CA ALA A 44 25.01 -14.54 33.58
C ALA A 44 26.37 -13.86 33.82
N VAL A 45 27.00 -13.39 32.74
CA VAL A 45 28.29 -12.70 32.80
C VAL A 45 28.07 -11.27 32.35
N THR A 46 28.29 -10.30 33.24
CA THR A 46 28.15 -8.87 32.98
C THR A 46 29.52 -8.19 32.98
N ARG A 47 29.72 -7.23 32.07
CA ARG A 47 30.97 -6.47 31.98
C ARG A 47 30.76 -5.13 32.69
N GLN A 48 31.35 -4.97 33.86
CA GLN A 48 31.30 -3.71 34.60
C GLN A 48 32.42 -2.79 34.08
N GLN A 49 32.12 -1.51 33.84
CA GLN A 49 33.14 -0.55 33.42
C GLN A 49 34.16 -0.37 34.57
N GLY A 50 35.44 -0.58 34.27
CA GLY A 50 36.56 -0.21 35.14
C GLY A 50 36.96 -1.23 36.22
N ALA A 51 36.14 -2.23 36.55
CA ALA A 51 36.51 -3.25 37.55
C ALA A 51 35.90 -4.62 37.23
N GLY A 52 36.71 -5.54 36.68
CA GLY A 52 36.41 -6.97 36.63
C GLY A 52 35.20 -7.44 35.80
N VAL A 53 35.09 -8.76 35.62
CA VAL A 53 33.93 -9.43 35.01
C VAL A 53 33.02 -9.88 36.14
N GLY A 54 31.79 -9.36 36.20
CA GLY A 54 30.78 -9.78 37.16
C GLY A 54 30.08 -11.05 36.71
N THR A 55 29.82 -11.98 37.63
CA THR A 55 29.15 -13.25 37.34
C THR A 55 28.03 -13.50 38.33
N LYS A 56 26.84 -13.85 37.85
CA LYS A 56 25.69 -14.17 38.69
C LYS A 56 25.07 -15.50 38.25
N VAL A 57 24.75 -16.36 39.22
CA VAL A 57 23.99 -17.60 38.97
C VAL A 57 22.56 -17.25 38.56
N THR A 58 22.11 -17.84 37.45
CA THR A 58 20.74 -17.67 36.95
C THR A 58 19.77 -18.61 37.67
N GLU A 59 18.46 -18.41 37.50
CA GLU A 59 17.44 -19.34 38.03
C GLU A 59 17.65 -20.77 37.52
N ALA A 60 18.02 -20.95 36.25
CA ALA A 60 18.35 -22.26 35.69
C ALA A 60 19.62 -22.87 36.33
N GLY A 61 20.59 -22.02 36.68
CA GLY A 61 21.80 -22.41 37.43
C GLY A 61 21.50 -22.92 38.84
N ALA A 62 20.63 -22.20 39.57
CA ALA A 62 20.20 -22.60 40.91
C ALA A 62 19.40 -23.92 40.87
N PHE A 63 18.48 -24.05 39.92
CA PHE A 63 17.72 -25.28 39.69
C PHE A 63 18.65 -26.46 39.39
N TYR A 64 19.69 -26.26 38.56
CA TYR A 64 20.65 -27.32 38.26
C TYR A 64 21.41 -27.81 39.49
N LEU A 65 21.75 -26.90 40.43
CA LEU A 65 22.45 -27.26 41.66
C LEU A 65 21.57 -28.04 42.64
N GLU A 66 20.27 -27.72 42.67
CA GLU A 66 19.30 -28.38 43.55
C GLU A 66 18.86 -29.75 43.02
N TYR A 67 18.61 -29.86 41.71
CA TYR A 67 18.00 -31.06 41.11
C TYR A 67 18.98 -31.91 40.28
N GLY A 68 20.18 -31.39 39.97
CA GLY A 68 21.22 -32.13 39.25
C GLY A 68 21.02 -32.23 37.73
N TYR A 69 19.99 -31.59 37.18
CA TYR A 69 19.70 -31.55 35.73
C TYR A 69 19.21 -30.16 35.31
N HIS A 70 19.25 -29.88 34.00
CA HIS A 70 18.84 -28.59 33.45
C HIS A 70 17.30 -28.54 33.32
N PRO A 71 16.63 -27.42 33.65
CA PRO A 71 15.16 -27.33 33.60
C PRO A 71 14.59 -27.63 32.20
N ASP A 72 15.31 -27.22 31.14
CA ASP A 72 14.97 -27.58 29.75
C ASP A 72 15.33 -29.02 29.33
N ASP A 73 15.76 -29.91 30.24
CA ASP A 73 16.08 -31.30 29.89
C ASP A 73 14.78 -32.08 29.58
N PRO A 74 14.56 -32.50 28.32
CA PRO A 74 13.34 -33.18 27.92
C PRO A 74 13.13 -34.53 28.62
N ARG A 75 14.16 -35.11 29.26
CA ARG A 75 14.07 -36.35 30.04
C ARG A 75 13.36 -36.16 31.39
N HIS A 76 13.36 -34.93 31.91
CA HIS A 76 12.74 -34.59 33.20
C HIS A 76 11.43 -33.79 33.06
N ALA A 77 11.15 -33.23 31.87
CA ALA A 77 9.91 -32.51 31.53
C ALA A 77 8.61 -33.36 31.63
N VAL A 78 8.73 -34.68 31.86
CA VAL A 78 7.60 -35.62 31.96
C VAL A 78 7.13 -35.82 33.41
N ALA A 79 7.94 -35.44 34.41
CA ALA A 79 7.63 -35.67 35.83
C ALA A 79 6.79 -34.54 36.47
N GLU A 80 6.97 -33.27 36.09
CA GLU A 80 6.20 -32.14 36.66
C GLU A 80 4.79 -31.96 36.05
N ARG A 81 4.45 -32.70 34.98
CA ARG A 81 3.12 -32.62 34.33
C ARG A 81 2.00 -33.32 35.10
N LYS A 82 2.27 -33.93 36.26
CA LYS A 82 1.26 -34.70 37.01
C LYS A 82 0.69 -34.06 38.27
N GLU A 83 1.15 -32.89 38.73
CA GLU A 83 0.59 -32.27 39.94
C GLU A 83 -0.02 -30.86 39.75
N GLY A 84 0.01 -30.31 38.52
CA GLY A 84 -0.60 -29.01 38.19
C GLY A 84 -1.92 -29.10 37.42
N ALA A 85 -2.72 -30.16 37.59
CA ALA A 85 -4.04 -30.27 36.98
C ALA A 85 -5.06 -29.41 37.78
N GLY A 86 -5.04 -28.10 37.56
CA GLY A 86 -5.90 -27.20 38.33
C GLY A 86 -6.03 -25.75 37.84
N ALA A 87 -5.70 -25.42 36.59
CA ALA A 87 -6.11 -24.15 36.00
C ALA A 87 -6.33 -24.32 34.51
N ARG A 88 -7.60 -24.19 34.07
CA ARG A 88 -7.99 -24.16 32.65
C ARG A 88 -7.15 -23.09 31.94
N SER A 89 -6.19 -23.51 31.12
CA SER A 89 -5.51 -22.60 30.22
C SER A 89 -6.53 -22.13 29.18
N VAL A 90 -6.90 -20.86 29.31
CA VAL A 90 -7.71 -20.13 28.34
C VAL A 90 -7.08 -20.34 26.95
N SER A 91 -7.84 -20.94 26.01
CA SER A 91 -7.37 -21.18 24.64
C SER A 91 -6.81 -19.88 24.07
N TYR A 92 -5.80 -19.94 23.20
CA TYR A 92 -5.24 -18.72 22.58
C TYR A 92 -6.33 -17.83 21.95
N ALA A 93 -7.43 -18.45 21.48
CA ALA A 93 -8.62 -17.79 20.96
C ALA A 93 -9.43 -16.97 22.00
N ASP A 94 -9.36 -17.35 23.27
CA ASP A 94 -10.14 -16.77 24.37
C ASP A 94 -9.43 -15.62 25.08
N ARG A 95 -8.16 -15.33 24.72
CA ARG A 95 -7.43 -14.16 25.22
C ARG A 95 -8.14 -12.87 24.78
N PRO A 96 -8.27 -11.84 25.64
CA PRO A 96 -8.98 -10.59 25.31
C PRO A 96 -8.51 -9.93 24.00
N VAL A 97 -7.20 -9.91 23.76
CA VAL A 97 -6.60 -9.37 22.52
C VAL A 97 -6.97 -10.18 21.27
N ALA A 98 -7.09 -11.51 21.40
CA ALA A 98 -7.50 -12.37 20.29
C ALA A 98 -9.00 -12.22 20.00
N ARG A 99 -9.84 -12.09 21.02
CA ARG A 99 -11.28 -11.81 20.87
C ARG A 99 -11.55 -10.45 20.21
N ALA A 100 -10.87 -9.39 20.66
CA ALA A 100 -10.98 -8.07 20.04
C ALA A 100 -10.54 -8.09 18.56
N ARG A 101 -9.44 -8.81 18.26
CA ARG A 101 -8.97 -8.96 16.88
C ARG A 101 -9.91 -9.79 16.01
N ARG A 102 -10.53 -10.84 16.58
CA ARG A 102 -11.56 -11.63 15.92
C ARG A 102 -12.78 -10.78 15.58
N ALA A 103 -13.31 -10.02 16.54
CA ALA A 103 -14.44 -9.14 16.31
C ALA A 103 -14.14 -8.09 15.23
N LYS A 104 -12.97 -7.44 15.27
CA LYS A 104 -12.54 -6.53 14.19
C LYS A 104 -12.41 -7.23 12.83
N ALA A 105 -11.92 -8.46 12.81
CA ALA A 105 -11.79 -9.24 11.57
C ALA A 105 -13.15 -9.64 11.00
N GLU A 106 -14.10 -10.06 11.84
CA GLU A 106 -15.47 -10.39 11.44
C GLU A 106 -16.19 -9.15 10.89
N GLN A 107 -16.14 -8.01 11.60
CA GLN A 107 -16.70 -6.74 11.13
C GLN A 107 -16.08 -6.28 9.80
N LEU A 108 -14.75 -6.38 9.66
CA LEU A 108 -14.07 -6.03 8.42
C LEU A 108 -14.55 -6.92 7.27
N VAL A 109 -14.65 -8.23 7.47
CA VAL A 109 -15.13 -9.16 6.44
C VAL A 109 -16.58 -8.88 6.06
N GLU A 110 -17.47 -8.71 7.04
CA GLU A 110 -18.88 -8.40 6.82
C GLU A 110 -19.03 -7.13 5.98
N ARG A 111 -18.31 -6.08 6.36
CA ARG A 111 -18.29 -4.81 5.64
C ARG A 111 -17.73 -4.97 4.22
N LEU A 112 -16.67 -5.76 4.05
CA LEU A 112 -16.10 -6.07 2.74
C LEU A 112 -17.02 -6.93 1.86
N VAL A 113 -17.88 -7.78 2.43
CA VAL A 113 -18.86 -8.55 1.66
C VAL A 113 -19.90 -7.61 1.04
N VAL A 114 -20.27 -6.53 1.74
CA VAL A 114 -21.23 -5.52 1.27
C VAL A 114 -20.57 -4.49 0.36
N GLU A 115 -19.51 -3.83 0.83
CA GLU A 115 -18.88 -2.68 0.16
C GLU A 115 -17.85 -3.11 -0.91
N ARG A 116 -17.41 -4.38 -0.92
CA ARG A 116 -16.24 -4.92 -1.67
C ARG A 116 -14.90 -4.25 -1.39
N ARG A 117 -14.88 -3.00 -0.95
CA ARG A 117 -13.70 -2.17 -0.71
C ARG A 117 -13.96 -1.24 0.47
N VAL A 118 -13.02 -1.21 1.41
CA VAL A 118 -13.02 -0.29 2.53
C VAL A 118 -11.76 0.57 2.43
N VAL A 119 -11.92 1.89 2.47
CA VAL A 119 -10.81 2.86 2.46
C VAL A 119 -10.71 3.52 3.84
N PHE A 120 -9.50 3.51 4.39
CA PHE A 120 -9.13 4.19 5.62
C PHE A 120 -8.30 5.43 5.24
N PRO A 121 -8.83 6.65 5.40
CA PRO A 121 -8.15 7.87 5.03
C PRO A 121 -7.02 8.21 6.00
N ASN A 122 -5.87 8.66 5.47
CA ASN A 122 -4.70 9.12 6.23
C ASN A 122 -4.32 8.27 7.47
N PRO A 123 -4.15 6.94 7.34
CA PRO A 123 -3.88 6.09 8.48
C PRO A 123 -2.42 6.21 8.93
N ASP A 124 -2.19 6.20 10.25
CA ASP A 124 -0.83 6.16 10.80
C ASP A 124 -0.20 4.75 10.67
N GLU A 125 1.10 4.63 10.94
CA GLU A 125 1.81 3.33 10.84
C GLU A 125 1.31 2.30 11.88
N ALA A 126 0.79 2.74 13.02
CA ALA A 126 0.24 1.86 14.04
C ALA A 126 -1.11 1.28 13.60
N GLU A 127 -1.97 2.09 12.99
CA GLU A 127 -3.25 1.71 12.38
C GLU A 127 -3.02 0.78 11.20
N VAL A 128 -2.08 1.08 10.30
CA VAL A 128 -1.70 0.17 9.21
C VAL A 128 -1.20 -1.17 9.76
N GLY A 129 -0.39 -1.13 10.83
CA GLY A 129 0.07 -2.32 11.54
C GLY A 129 -1.07 -3.11 12.20
N GLU A 130 -2.08 -2.44 12.74
CA GLU A 130 -3.26 -3.07 13.31
C GLU A 130 -4.10 -3.75 12.23
N TRP A 131 -4.46 -3.03 11.17
CA TRP A 131 -5.23 -3.59 10.05
C TRP A 131 -4.51 -4.76 9.39
N ARG A 132 -3.19 -4.71 9.28
CA ARG A 132 -2.38 -5.86 8.87
C ARG A 132 -2.63 -7.08 9.77
N ARG A 133 -2.58 -6.92 11.09
CA ARG A 133 -2.80 -8.03 12.04
C ARG A 133 -4.22 -8.56 11.97
N VAL A 134 -5.22 -7.69 11.77
CA VAL A 134 -6.63 -8.06 11.59
C VAL A 134 -6.81 -8.89 10.31
N VAL A 135 -6.27 -8.44 9.19
CA VAL A 135 -6.30 -9.18 7.92
C VAL A 135 -5.57 -10.52 8.04
N ASP A 136 -4.39 -10.54 8.66
CA ASP A 136 -3.64 -11.77 8.89
C ASP A 136 -4.42 -12.76 9.78
N TYR A 137 -5.19 -12.26 10.76
CA TYR A 137 -6.06 -13.07 11.60
C TYR A 137 -7.23 -13.65 10.78
N ALA A 138 -7.92 -12.83 9.99
CA ALA A 138 -9.01 -13.27 9.12
C ALA A 138 -8.57 -14.39 8.17
N LYS A 139 -7.39 -14.24 7.55
CA LYS A 139 -6.78 -15.24 6.67
C LYS A 139 -6.44 -16.54 7.42
N ARG A 140 -5.81 -16.46 8.59
CA ARG A 140 -5.41 -17.64 9.38
C ARG A 140 -6.57 -18.44 9.94
N HIS A 141 -7.67 -17.77 10.27
CA HIS A 141 -8.83 -18.37 10.92
C HIS A 141 -9.99 -18.67 9.97
N GLY A 142 -9.79 -18.55 8.66
CA GLY A 142 -10.79 -18.92 7.65
C GLY A 142 -12.05 -18.05 7.67
N LEU A 143 -11.94 -16.80 8.11
CA LEU A 143 -13.08 -15.86 8.13
C LEU A 143 -13.39 -15.29 6.75
N VAL A 144 -12.46 -15.40 5.80
CA VAL A 144 -12.66 -14.91 4.43
C VAL A 144 -13.63 -15.84 3.68
N PRO A 145 -14.66 -15.31 2.99
CA PRO A 145 -15.57 -16.12 2.21
C PRO A 145 -14.82 -17.02 1.21
N SER A 146 -15.26 -18.27 1.09
CA SER A 146 -14.67 -19.24 0.17
C SER A 146 -14.62 -18.71 -1.26
N GLY A 147 -13.50 -18.90 -1.95
CA GLY A 147 -13.31 -18.39 -3.31
C GLY A 147 -13.06 -16.88 -3.41
N ARG A 148 -12.87 -16.18 -2.29
CA ARG A 148 -12.48 -14.76 -2.23
C ARG A 148 -11.22 -14.57 -1.42
N ARG A 149 -10.54 -13.43 -1.59
CA ARG A 149 -9.35 -13.07 -0.82
C ARG A 149 -9.38 -11.60 -0.41
N ILE A 150 -8.71 -11.30 0.69
CA ILE A 150 -8.53 -9.92 1.16
C ILE A 150 -7.17 -9.39 0.67
N GLU A 151 -7.21 -8.32 -0.12
CA GLU A 151 -6.04 -7.56 -0.57
C GLU A 151 -5.92 -6.24 0.20
N LYS A 152 -4.68 -5.74 0.28
CA LYS A 152 -4.37 -4.46 0.93
C LYS A 152 -3.47 -3.63 0.04
N GLN A 153 -3.81 -2.37 -0.15
CA GLN A 153 -3.04 -1.46 -0.99
C GLN A 153 -2.94 -0.09 -0.32
N ARG A 154 -1.75 0.53 -0.37
CA ARG A 154 -1.60 1.95 -0.08
C ARG A 154 -1.94 2.71 -1.37
N LEU A 155 -2.93 3.60 -1.30
CA LEU A 155 -3.27 4.45 -2.42
C LEU A 155 -2.14 5.44 -2.69
N TRP A 156 -1.93 5.76 -3.96
CA TRP A 156 -0.94 6.77 -4.37
C TRP A 156 -1.55 8.18 -4.34
N ASN A 157 -2.30 8.49 -3.29
CA ASN A 157 -2.74 9.86 -2.99
C ASN A 157 -1.78 10.52 -1.98
N ARG A 158 -1.96 11.82 -1.75
CA ARG A 158 -1.14 12.62 -0.82
C ARG A 158 -1.17 12.07 0.60
N GLU A 159 -2.33 11.56 1.02
CA GLU A 159 -2.60 11.02 2.36
C GLU A 159 -2.25 9.54 2.52
N ARG A 160 -1.82 8.85 1.45
CA ARG A 160 -1.40 7.43 1.46
C ARG A 160 -2.44 6.52 2.12
N ASP A 161 -3.71 6.71 1.77
CA ASP A 161 -4.83 5.97 2.34
C ASP A 161 -4.63 4.46 2.25
N LEU A 162 -5.09 3.74 3.27
CA LEU A 162 -5.09 2.28 3.25
C LEU A 162 -6.41 1.80 2.67
N GLN A 163 -6.34 1.11 1.55
CA GLN A 163 -7.46 0.38 1.01
C GLN A 163 -7.33 -1.10 1.37
N ILE A 164 -8.44 -1.69 1.80
CA ILE A 164 -8.63 -3.13 1.94
C ILE A 164 -9.76 -3.53 0.98
N SER A 165 -9.53 -4.52 0.12
CA SER A 165 -10.52 -5.02 -0.85
C SER A 165 -10.75 -6.52 -0.67
N LEU A 166 -11.97 -6.96 -0.95
CA LEU A 166 -12.34 -8.37 -1.07
C LEU A 166 -12.47 -8.71 -2.55
N GLU A 167 -11.46 -9.39 -3.05
CA GLU A 167 -11.31 -9.76 -4.45
C GLU A 167 -11.72 -11.22 -4.67
N GLU A 168 -12.16 -11.54 -5.88
CA GLU A 168 -12.51 -12.90 -6.27
C GLU A 168 -11.26 -13.73 -6.57
N GLY A 169 -11.28 -15.00 -6.19
CA GLY A 169 -10.20 -15.95 -6.40
C GLY A 169 -9.42 -16.30 -5.12
N PRO A 170 -8.76 -17.48 -5.12
CA PRO A 170 -7.98 -17.96 -3.97
C PRO A 170 -6.83 -17.01 -3.65
N HIS A 171 -6.42 -16.97 -2.38
CA HIS A 171 -5.29 -16.14 -1.97
C HIS A 171 -4.00 -16.68 -2.62
N PRO A 172 -3.08 -15.83 -3.13
CA PRO A 172 -1.87 -16.30 -3.83
C PRO A 172 -0.96 -17.22 -3.01
N ASN A 173 -1.05 -17.12 -1.68
CA ASN A 173 -0.32 -17.96 -0.70
C ASN A 173 -1.20 -19.04 -0.03
N GLU A 174 -2.46 -19.23 -0.43
CA GLU A 174 -3.18 -20.43 -0.03
C GLU A 174 -2.42 -21.65 -0.56
N LYS A 175 -2.34 -22.70 0.26
CA LYS A 175 -1.50 -23.90 0.06
C LYS A 175 -1.92 -24.78 -1.13
N SER A 176 -2.49 -24.20 -2.20
CA SER A 176 -2.80 -24.86 -3.48
C SER A 176 -1.56 -25.13 -4.34
N GLN A 177 -0.34 -24.98 -3.81
CA GLN A 177 0.91 -25.28 -4.52
C GLN A 177 1.25 -26.78 -4.55
N ARG A 178 0.26 -27.68 -4.48
CA ARG A 178 0.47 -29.07 -4.89
C ARG A 178 0.15 -29.14 -6.38
N PRO A 179 1.05 -29.67 -7.23
CA PRO A 179 0.81 -29.89 -8.66
C PRO A 179 -0.49 -30.65 -8.99
N GLY A 180 -1.12 -31.30 -8.00
CA GLY A 180 -2.32 -32.13 -8.19
C GLY A 180 -3.65 -31.40 -8.35
N GLU A 181 -3.75 -30.07 -8.12
CA GLU A 181 -5.05 -29.35 -8.22
C GLU A 181 -5.23 -28.58 -9.55
N ALA A 182 -4.16 -28.27 -10.28
CA ALA A 182 -4.24 -27.55 -11.55
C ALA A 182 -4.26 -28.52 -12.76
N PRO A 183 -4.98 -28.21 -13.85
CA PRO A 183 -4.94 -29.01 -15.06
C PRO A 183 -3.51 -29.18 -15.56
N THR A 184 -3.08 -30.43 -15.77
CA THR A 184 -1.72 -30.73 -16.22
C THR A 184 -1.54 -30.28 -17.66
N VAL A 185 -0.46 -29.53 -17.91
CA VAL A 185 -0.10 -29.10 -19.26
C VAL A 185 0.83 -30.14 -19.86
N ARG A 186 0.43 -30.73 -20.98
CA ARG A 186 1.26 -31.73 -21.65
C ARG A 186 2.44 -31.06 -22.35
N VAL A 187 3.64 -31.28 -21.82
CA VAL A 187 4.88 -30.85 -22.46
C VAL A 187 5.30 -31.87 -23.52
N PRO A 188 5.43 -31.48 -24.80
CA PRO A 188 5.79 -32.42 -25.84
C PRO A 188 7.23 -32.92 -25.64
N PRO A 189 7.53 -34.20 -25.93
CA PRO A 189 8.89 -34.73 -25.84
C PRO A 189 9.82 -34.07 -26.86
N GLN A 190 9.29 -33.67 -28.02
CA GLN A 190 9.99 -32.97 -29.09
C GLN A 190 9.06 -31.98 -29.80
N ILE A 191 9.61 -30.86 -30.28
CA ILE A 191 8.88 -29.86 -31.07
C ILE A 191 8.95 -30.27 -32.54
N ARG A 192 7.82 -30.71 -33.13
CA ARG A 192 7.70 -31.01 -34.57
C ARG A 192 7.17 -29.83 -35.36
N LYS A 193 6.17 -29.13 -34.81
CA LYS A 193 5.57 -27.93 -35.38
C LYS A 193 5.62 -26.82 -34.33
N PRO A 194 6.49 -25.82 -34.50
CA PRO A 194 6.59 -24.75 -33.52
C PRO A 194 5.35 -23.87 -33.52
N HIS A 195 5.04 -23.34 -32.35
CA HIS A 195 3.99 -22.36 -32.18
C HIS A 195 4.36 -21.06 -32.93
N ARG A 196 3.38 -20.41 -33.57
CA ARG A 196 3.60 -19.18 -34.37
C ARG A 196 4.38 -18.09 -33.62
N ALA A 197 4.08 -17.91 -32.33
CA ALA A 197 4.73 -16.94 -31.46
C ALA A 197 6.22 -17.23 -31.21
N MET A 198 6.65 -18.48 -31.41
CA MET A 198 8.02 -18.91 -31.15
C MET A 198 8.82 -19.15 -32.44
N ALA A 199 8.14 -19.45 -33.56
CA ALA A 199 8.76 -19.89 -34.80
C ALA A 199 9.90 -18.96 -35.26
N ALA A 200 9.70 -17.64 -35.18
CA ALA A 200 10.70 -16.64 -35.59
C ALA A 200 11.94 -16.57 -34.68
N PHE A 201 11.89 -17.11 -33.45
CA PHE A 201 12.94 -16.95 -32.44
C PHE A 201 13.68 -18.24 -32.11
N MET A 202 13.14 -19.40 -32.48
CA MET A 202 13.82 -20.67 -32.21
C MET A 202 15.17 -20.80 -32.94
N GLU A 203 15.26 -20.21 -34.13
CA GLU A 203 16.47 -20.17 -34.96
C GLU A 203 17.42 -19.03 -34.58
N ASP A 204 17.00 -18.14 -33.67
CA ASP A 204 17.84 -17.06 -33.16
C ASP A 204 18.71 -17.56 -32.00
N ASP A 205 20.01 -17.73 -32.26
CA ASP A 205 21.02 -18.15 -31.28
C ASP A 205 21.36 -17.05 -30.25
N ALA A 206 20.96 -15.80 -30.51
CA ALA A 206 21.09 -14.70 -29.55
C ALA A 206 19.93 -14.67 -28.55
N TRP A 207 18.79 -15.32 -28.84
CA TRP A 207 17.66 -15.46 -27.94
C TRP A 207 17.75 -16.75 -27.11
N LEU A 208 17.46 -16.67 -25.81
CA LEU A 208 17.54 -17.83 -24.89
C LEU A 208 18.93 -18.51 -24.96
N HIS A 209 19.97 -17.68 -24.83
CA HIS A 209 21.38 -18.09 -24.88
C HIS A 209 21.77 -18.84 -23.60
N MET A 210 21.81 -20.17 -23.69
CA MET A 210 22.18 -21.10 -22.61
C MET A 210 22.66 -22.44 -23.21
N PRO A 211 23.26 -23.35 -22.41
CA PRO A 211 23.68 -24.66 -22.91
C PRO A 211 22.55 -25.44 -23.60
N SER A 212 22.90 -26.35 -24.51
CA SER A 212 21.95 -27.04 -25.40
C SER A 212 20.82 -27.76 -24.66
N ALA A 213 21.13 -28.47 -23.57
CA ALA A 213 20.14 -29.20 -22.77
C ALA A 213 19.08 -28.28 -22.11
N PRO A 214 19.43 -27.27 -21.29
CA PRO A 214 18.44 -26.34 -20.74
C PRO A 214 17.77 -25.47 -21.81
N ARG A 215 18.43 -25.18 -22.94
CA ARG A 215 17.80 -24.49 -24.09
C ARG A 215 16.68 -25.32 -24.69
N ALA A 216 16.96 -26.57 -25.06
CA ALA A 216 15.95 -27.47 -25.64
C ALA A 216 14.78 -27.73 -24.69
N ARG A 217 15.04 -27.83 -23.39
CA ARG A 217 13.98 -27.94 -22.37
C ARG A 217 13.13 -26.66 -22.27
N SER A 218 13.77 -25.50 -22.26
CA SER A 218 13.07 -24.21 -22.19
C SER A 218 12.16 -23.99 -23.41
N LEU A 219 12.62 -24.35 -24.62
CA LEU A 219 11.79 -24.29 -25.83
C LEU A 219 10.56 -25.21 -25.72
N ARG A 220 10.71 -26.42 -25.20
CA ARG A 220 9.56 -27.34 -25.01
C ARG A 220 8.56 -26.81 -23.99
N ILE A 221 9.04 -26.19 -22.91
CA ILE A 221 8.20 -25.56 -21.89
C ILE A 221 7.42 -24.38 -22.48
N LEU A 222 8.10 -23.47 -23.20
CA LEU A 222 7.44 -22.33 -23.84
C LEU A 222 6.44 -22.81 -24.91
N GLN A 223 6.78 -23.83 -25.70
CA GLN A 223 5.88 -24.42 -26.70
C GLN A 223 4.61 -24.96 -26.03
N ALA A 224 4.74 -25.67 -24.91
CA ALA A 224 3.63 -26.22 -24.16
C ALA A 224 2.74 -25.11 -23.59
N LEU A 225 3.33 -24.07 -22.99
CA LEU A 225 2.61 -22.89 -22.50
C LEU A 225 1.83 -22.19 -23.62
N CYS A 226 2.46 -21.96 -24.77
CA CYS A 226 1.79 -21.30 -25.90
C CYS A 226 0.63 -22.14 -26.43
N SER A 227 0.86 -23.45 -26.64
CA SER A 227 -0.16 -24.35 -27.20
C SER A 227 -1.35 -24.50 -26.25
N GLU A 228 -1.09 -24.57 -24.95
CA GLU A 228 -2.13 -24.64 -23.93
C GLU A 228 -2.88 -23.32 -23.77
N ALA A 229 -2.19 -22.18 -23.87
CA ALA A 229 -2.83 -20.87 -23.86
C ALA A 229 -3.79 -20.71 -25.04
N ASP A 230 -3.35 -21.05 -26.27
CA ASP A 230 -4.21 -21.08 -27.47
C ASP A 230 -5.41 -22.05 -27.26
N ARG A 231 -5.19 -23.23 -26.67
CA ARG A 231 -6.27 -24.20 -26.37
C ARG A 231 -7.31 -23.63 -25.41
N ARG A 232 -6.92 -22.74 -24.51
CA ARG A 232 -7.81 -22.05 -23.56
C ARG A 232 -8.44 -20.78 -24.15
N GLY A 233 -8.12 -20.43 -25.40
CA GLY A 233 -8.63 -19.23 -26.07
C GLY A 233 -7.83 -17.95 -25.79
N HIS A 234 -6.69 -18.06 -25.12
CA HIS A 234 -5.83 -16.92 -24.81
C HIS A 234 -4.99 -16.54 -26.02
N GLN A 235 -4.66 -15.25 -26.14
CA GLN A 235 -3.78 -14.79 -27.22
C GLN A 235 -2.32 -14.92 -26.81
N VAL A 236 -1.47 -15.38 -27.74
CA VAL A 236 -0.04 -15.53 -27.50
C VAL A 236 0.75 -14.80 -28.57
N ALA A 237 1.63 -13.90 -28.13
CA ALA A 237 2.57 -13.18 -28.97
C ALA A 237 4.00 -13.58 -28.64
N GLY A 238 4.85 -13.58 -29.68
CA GLY A 238 6.27 -13.78 -29.51
C GLY A 238 6.94 -12.56 -28.88
N PRO A 239 8.22 -12.67 -28.52
CA PRO A 239 9.07 -11.51 -28.29
C PRO A 239 8.80 -10.43 -29.34
N ALA A 240 8.59 -9.17 -28.92
CA ALA A 240 8.59 -8.10 -29.90
C ALA A 240 9.97 -8.09 -30.56
N VAL A 241 10.01 -8.20 -31.91
CA VAL A 241 11.24 -7.95 -32.67
C VAL A 241 11.57 -6.48 -32.48
N ARG A 242 12.25 -6.16 -31.38
CA ARG A 242 12.93 -4.87 -31.28
C ARG A 242 13.99 -4.95 -32.36
N GLY A 243 13.76 -4.25 -33.48
CA GLY A 243 14.78 -4.05 -34.49
C GLY A 243 16.09 -3.68 -33.79
N ARG A 244 17.23 -4.10 -34.36
CA ARG A 244 18.62 -3.95 -33.88
C ARG A 244 18.98 -2.60 -33.21
N THR A 245 18.36 -2.25 -32.10
CA THR A 245 18.65 -1.10 -31.25
C THR A 245 18.76 -1.64 -29.83
N GLN A 246 19.72 -2.55 -29.67
CA GLN A 246 20.27 -2.89 -28.38
C GLN A 246 21.37 -1.87 -28.08
N ARG A 247 21.29 -1.30 -26.87
CA ARG A 247 22.32 -0.46 -26.27
C ARG A 247 23.71 -1.04 -26.55
N SER A 248 24.48 -0.30 -27.33
CA SER A 248 25.93 -0.45 -27.43
C SER A 248 26.49 -0.35 -26.00
N THR A 249 27.00 -1.46 -25.47
CA THR A 249 28.05 -1.34 -24.47
C THR A 249 29.27 -0.84 -25.23
N ALA A 250 30.09 0.02 -24.62
CA ALA A 250 31.19 0.76 -25.27
C ALA A 250 32.26 -0.10 -25.99
N HIS A 251 32.08 -1.41 -26.08
CA HIS A 251 33.03 -2.39 -26.61
C HIS A 251 32.41 -3.34 -27.67
N GLY A 252 31.30 -2.95 -28.31
CA GLY A 252 30.83 -3.60 -29.56
C GLY A 252 30.39 -5.06 -29.46
N ARG A 253 30.22 -5.62 -28.26
CA ARG A 253 29.69 -6.98 -28.07
C ARG A 253 28.18 -6.94 -27.84
N TRP A 254 27.43 -7.55 -28.76
CA TRP A 254 26.01 -7.85 -28.57
C TRP A 254 25.84 -8.71 -27.31
N ALA A 255 25.06 -8.24 -26.34
CA ALA A 255 24.76 -9.02 -25.15
C ALA A 255 23.71 -10.08 -25.52
N ALA A 256 24.16 -11.33 -25.72
CA ALA A 256 23.27 -12.47 -25.95
C ALA A 256 22.22 -12.56 -24.82
N GLN A 257 20.95 -12.62 -25.19
CA GLN A 257 19.85 -12.63 -24.23
C GLN A 257 19.76 -14.02 -23.60
N ARG A 258 20.17 -14.14 -22.33
CA ARG A 258 20.23 -15.41 -21.58
C ARG A 258 18.86 -15.96 -21.14
N GLU A 259 17.78 -15.25 -21.46
CA GLU A 259 16.40 -15.58 -21.12
C GLU A 259 15.52 -15.62 -22.37
N GLY A 260 14.49 -16.45 -22.35
CA GLY A 260 13.43 -16.47 -23.35
C GLY A 260 12.14 -15.95 -22.74
N TYR A 261 11.24 -15.41 -23.54
CA TYR A 261 9.95 -14.98 -23.04
C TYR A 261 8.88 -15.09 -24.12
N VAL A 262 7.62 -15.17 -23.69
CA VAL A 262 6.42 -15.06 -24.53
C VAL A 262 5.44 -14.12 -23.86
N GLU A 263 4.57 -13.48 -24.63
CA GLU A 263 3.55 -12.58 -24.09
C GLU A 263 2.18 -13.25 -24.23
N LEU A 264 1.51 -13.45 -23.10
CA LEU A 264 0.17 -14.02 -23.03
C LEU A 264 -0.83 -12.91 -22.72
N THR A 265 -1.91 -12.83 -23.49
CA THR A 265 -3.00 -11.90 -23.24
C THR A 265 -4.28 -12.65 -22.93
N VAL A 266 -4.84 -12.39 -21.75
CA VAL A 266 -6.09 -12.98 -21.25
C VAL A 266 -7.04 -11.83 -20.94
N ASP A 267 -8.22 -11.78 -21.56
CA ASP A 267 -9.24 -10.74 -21.33
C ASP A 267 -8.69 -9.28 -21.39
N GLY A 268 -7.75 -9.02 -22.30
CA GLY A 268 -7.11 -7.71 -22.46
C GLY A 268 -6.00 -7.40 -21.43
N PHE A 269 -5.68 -8.32 -20.52
CA PHE A 269 -4.52 -8.26 -19.64
C PHE A 269 -3.33 -8.99 -20.27
N SER A 270 -2.26 -8.26 -20.57
CA SER A 270 -1.02 -8.82 -21.14
C SER A 270 0.02 -9.11 -20.06
N CYS A 271 0.53 -10.34 -20.03
CA CYS A 271 1.51 -10.84 -19.09
C CYS A 271 2.70 -11.45 -19.83
N ARG A 272 3.91 -10.97 -19.53
CA ARG A 272 5.15 -11.58 -20.02
C ARG A 272 5.49 -12.81 -19.20
N VAL A 273 5.70 -13.94 -19.84
CA VAL A 273 6.18 -15.16 -19.20
C VAL A 273 7.63 -15.36 -19.60
N THR A 274 8.55 -15.10 -18.67
CA THR A 274 10.00 -15.24 -18.90
C THR A 274 10.46 -16.59 -18.39
N ILE A 275 11.29 -17.28 -19.16
CA ILE A 275 12.04 -18.47 -18.75
C ILE A 275 13.53 -18.19 -18.79
N LYS A 276 14.24 -18.56 -17.72
CA LYS A 276 15.69 -18.34 -17.59
C LYS A 276 16.32 -19.39 -16.70
N ARG A 277 17.65 -19.45 -16.68
CA ARG A 277 18.39 -20.20 -15.66
C ARG A 277 18.31 -19.46 -14.33
N GLU A 278 18.02 -20.16 -13.24
CA GLU A 278 18.01 -19.57 -11.89
C GLU A 278 19.43 -19.16 -11.46
N TYR A 279 20.42 -19.99 -11.80
CA TYR A 279 21.83 -19.77 -11.48
C TYR A 279 22.70 -19.81 -12.74
N PRO A 280 22.63 -18.77 -13.61
CA PRO A 280 23.29 -18.78 -14.92
C PRO A 280 24.82 -18.83 -14.86
N GLU A 281 25.42 -18.42 -13.74
CA GLU A 281 26.86 -18.33 -13.49
C GLU A 281 27.38 -19.47 -12.61
N SER A 282 26.53 -20.40 -12.19
CA SER A 282 26.96 -21.50 -11.35
C SER A 282 27.83 -22.49 -12.15
N LEU A 283 28.97 -22.84 -11.57
CA LEU A 283 29.85 -23.91 -12.08
C LEU A 283 29.39 -25.30 -11.65
N ASP A 284 28.43 -25.38 -10.73
CA ASP A 284 27.80 -26.63 -10.30
C ASP A 284 26.85 -27.13 -11.42
N PRO A 285 27.13 -28.29 -12.04
CA PRO A 285 26.33 -28.82 -13.14
C PRO A 285 24.84 -28.97 -12.79
N ASP A 286 24.52 -29.32 -11.54
CA ASP A 286 23.15 -29.53 -11.10
C ASP A 286 22.39 -28.21 -10.95
N ARG A 287 23.09 -27.14 -10.56
CA ARG A 287 22.51 -25.78 -10.46
C ARG A 287 22.46 -25.08 -11.82
N ALA A 288 23.40 -25.37 -12.71
CA ALA A 288 23.50 -24.75 -14.04
C ALA A 288 22.32 -25.11 -14.96
N VAL A 289 21.61 -26.21 -14.67
CA VAL A 289 20.44 -26.68 -15.43
C VAL A 289 19.10 -26.30 -14.81
N VAL A 290 19.09 -25.66 -13.63
CA VAL A 290 17.86 -25.23 -12.95
C VAL A 290 17.22 -24.08 -13.72
N LEU A 291 16.00 -24.32 -14.19
CA LEU A 291 15.19 -23.33 -14.89
C LEU A 291 14.21 -22.66 -13.93
N MET A 292 13.88 -21.41 -14.25
CA MET A 292 12.90 -20.58 -13.57
C MET A 292 11.97 -19.93 -14.58
N ILE A 293 10.67 -19.99 -14.30
CA ILE A 293 9.65 -19.12 -14.90
C ILE A 293 9.42 -17.92 -13.99
N GLU A 294 9.42 -16.73 -14.58
CA GLU A 294 9.14 -15.46 -13.93
C GLU A 294 8.02 -14.72 -14.68
N LEU A 295 7.01 -14.28 -13.92
CA LEU A 295 6.01 -13.32 -14.35
C LEU A 295 6.38 -11.93 -13.80
N PRO A 296 5.94 -10.83 -14.45
CA PRO A 296 6.05 -9.48 -13.91
C PRO A 296 5.59 -9.41 -12.46
N TYR A 297 6.21 -8.50 -11.72
CA TYR A 297 5.84 -8.20 -10.35
C TYR A 297 4.34 -7.83 -10.27
N SER A 298 3.64 -8.42 -9.31
CA SER A 298 2.24 -8.10 -9.01
C SER A 298 2.16 -7.22 -7.76
N ARG A 299 1.30 -6.20 -7.80
CA ARG A 299 1.10 -5.28 -6.64
C ARG A 299 0.47 -5.98 -5.43
N SER A 300 -0.24 -7.09 -5.64
CA SER A 300 -0.86 -7.92 -4.60
C SER A 300 0.10 -8.91 -3.94
N GLY A 301 1.41 -8.86 -4.25
CA GLY A 301 2.39 -9.77 -3.65
C GLY A 301 2.16 -11.24 -4.02
N ARG A 302 1.48 -11.49 -5.14
CA ARG A 302 1.23 -12.83 -5.67
C ARG A 302 2.55 -13.49 -6.08
N GLN A 303 2.59 -14.82 -6.02
CA GLN A 303 3.74 -15.56 -6.52
C GLN A 303 4.01 -15.17 -7.98
N SER A 304 5.25 -14.80 -8.26
CA SER A 304 5.70 -14.40 -9.60
C SER A 304 6.84 -15.27 -10.12
N LYS A 305 7.31 -16.24 -9.33
CA LYS A 305 8.48 -17.07 -9.65
C LYS A 305 8.21 -18.53 -9.33
N TRP A 306 8.54 -19.39 -10.28
CA TRP A 306 8.51 -20.85 -10.16
C TRP A 306 9.83 -21.36 -10.72
N ALA A 307 10.53 -22.23 -9.99
CA ALA A 307 11.79 -22.79 -10.46
C ALA A 307 11.87 -24.27 -10.11
N ASP A 308 12.72 -25.02 -10.80
CA ASP A 308 12.84 -26.45 -10.53
C ASP A 308 13.22 -26.71 -9.07
N ARG A 309 12.53 -27.65 -8.43
CA ARG A 309 12.81 -28.08 -7.07
C ARG A 309 12.94 -29.59 -7.01
N LYS A 310 13.28 -30.11 -5.83
CA LYS A 310 13.37 -31.57 -5.60
C LYS A 310 12.02 -32.28 -5.73
N ARG A 311 10.91 -31.59 -5.43
CA ARG A 311 9.56 -32.15 -5.36
C ARG A 311 8.71 -31.93 -6.63
N TRP A 312 9.16 -31.09 -7.55
CA TRP A 312 8.46 -30.76 -8.79
C TRP A 312 9.40 -30.10 -9.79
N LYS A 313 9.09 -30.26 -11.07
CA LYS A 313 9.76 -29.60 -12.19
C LYS A 313 8.83 -28.57 -12.83
N LEU A 314 9.37 -27.63 -13.60
CA LEU A 314 8.57 -26.59 -14.26
C LEU A 314 7.39 -27.16 -15.07
N GLU A 315 7.58 -28.31 -15.72
CA GLU A 315 6.57 -29.03 -16.48
C GLU A 315 5.33 -29.37 -15.64
N ASP A 316 5.52 -29.66 -14.35
CA ASP A 316 4.44 -30.03 -13.42
C ASP A 316 3.61 -28.81 -12.97
N VAL A 317 4.14 -27.60 -13.11
CA VAL A 317 3.52 -26.36 -12.59
C VAL A 317 3.05 -25.41 -13.68
N LEU A 318 3.18 -25.75 -14.96
CA LEU A 318 2.71 -24.88 -16.05
C LEU A 318 1.21 -24.57 -15.95
N GLY A 319 0.42 -25.54 -15.49
CA GLY A 319 -1.01 -25.34 -15.24
C GLY A 319 -1.28 -24.33 -14.13
N ILE A 320 -0.43 -24.31 -13.10
CA ILE A 320 -0.47 -23.33 -12.01
C ILE A 320 -0.09 -21.94 -12.55
N VAL A 321 0.97 -21.86 -13.38
CA VAL A 321 1.40 -20.59 -13.99
C VAL A 321 0.29 -19.99 -14.85
N LEU A 322 -0.35 -20.78 -15.71
CA LEU A 322 -1.46 -20.29 -16.55
C LEU A 322 -2.66 -19.85 -15.72
N ARG A 323 -3.05 -20.63 -14.70
CA ARG A 323 -4.12 -20.25 -13.78
C ARG A 323 -3.80 -18.95 -13.04
N GLU A 324 -2.55 -18.75 -12.65
CA GLU A 324 -2.12 -17.51 -12.00
C GLU A 324 -2.20 -16.31 -12.95
N ILE A 325 -1.93 -16.49 -14.25
CA ILE A 325 -2.12 -15.43 -15.25
C ILE A 325 -3.60 -15.11 -15.43
N GLU A 326 -4.46 -16.12 -15.53
CA GLU A 326 -5.92 -15.97 -15.62
C GLU A 326 -6.48 -15.23 -14.39
N LEU A 327 -6.04 -15.58 -13.19
CA LEU A 327 -6.43 -14.87 -11.96
C LEU A 327 -6.00 -13.39 -11.98
N ARG A 328 -4.78 -13.10 -12.45
CA ARG A 328 -4.31 -11.71 -12.58
C ARG A 328 -5.12 -10.92 -13.61
N ALA A 329 -5.62 -11.55 -14.65
CA ALA A 329 -6.48 -10.91 -15.63
C ALA A 329 -7.84 -10.51 -15.03
N VAL A 330 -8.45 -11.40 -14.24
CA VAL A 330 -9.68 -11.10 -13.49
C VAL A 330 -9.47 -9.92 -12.55
N ASP A 331 -8.36 -9.93 -11.79
CA ASP A 331 -8.01 -8.84 -10.86
C ASP A 331 -7.84 -7.50 -11.59
N ASP A 332 -7.17 -7.51 -12.75
CA ASP A 332 -6.96 -6.32 -13.56
C ASP A 332 -8.27 -5.77 -14.12
N GLY A 333 -9.17 -6.66 -14.57
CA GLY A 333 -10.51 -6.30 -15.03
C GLY A 333 -11.34 -5.65 -13.93
N GLN A 334 -11.38 -6.25 -12.73
CA GLN A 334 -12.09 -5.69 -11.59
C GLN A 334 -11.52 -4.33 -11.18
N ARG A 335 -10.19 -4.20 -11.16
CA ARG A 335 -9.50 -2.94 -10.84
C ARG A 335 -9.88 -1.84 -11.83
N LYS A 336 -9.86 -2.12 -13.14
CA LYS A 336 -10.26 -1.16 -14.17
C LYS A 336 -11.71 -0.72 -13.99
N ALA A 337 -12.62 -1.65 -13.74
CA ALA A 337 -14.02 -1.34 -13.49
C ALA A 337 -14.21 -0.48 -12.22
N ASP A 338 -13.47 -0.78 -11.15
CA ASP A 338 -13.49 0.03 -9.92
C ASP A 338 -12.91 1.43 -10.13
N GLU A 339 -11.82 1.54 -10.88
CA GLU A 339 -11.19 2.82 -11.24
C GLU A 339 -12.13 3.69 -12.08
N GLU A 340 -12.82 3.08 -13.05
CA GLU A 340 -13.82 3.74 -13.89
C GLU A 340 -15.02 4.21 -13.07
N ARG A 341 -15.59 3.36 -12.21
CA ARG A 341 -16.69 3.75 -11.31
C ARG A 341 -16.29 4.90 -10.39
N ALA A 342 -15.13 4.80 -9.75
CA ALA A 342 -14.64 5.86 -8.88
C ALA A 342 -14.35 7.16 -9.66
N ALA A 343 -13.89 7.08 -10.91
CA ALA A 343 -13.70 8.25 -11.77
C ALA A 343 -15.04 8.89 -12.17
N ALA A 344 -16.06 8.09 -12.48
CA ALA A 344 -17.41 8.55 -12.79
C ALA A 344 -18.05 9.23 -11.58
N GLU A 345 -17.96 8.63 -10.38
CA GLU A 345 -18.44 9.20 -9.13
C GLU A 345 -17.74 10.53 -8.82
N ARG A 346 -16.40 10.59 -8.93
CA ARG A 346 -15.65 11.86 -8.74
C ARG A 346 -16.08 12.93 -9.73
N LYS A 347 -16.30 12.56 -11.00
CA LYS A 347 -16.78 13.50 -12.02
C LYS A 347 -18.18 14.00 -11.70
N ALA A 348 -19.08 13.13 -11.26
CA ALA A 348 -20.45 13.51 -10.88
C ALA A 348 -20.44 14.47 -9.68
N LEU A 349 -19.68 14.16 -8.63
CA LEU A 349 -19.52 15.03 -7.46
C LEU A 349 -18.91 16.38 -7.83
N TRP A 350 -17.91 16.39 -8.71
CA TRP A 350 -17.30 17.61 -9.21
C TRP A 350 -18.29 18.47 -10.02
N THR A 351 -19.05 17.86 -10.93
CA THR A 351 -20.07 18.58 -11.71
C THR A 351 -21.13 19.21 -10.80
N ALA A 352 -21.64 18.45 -9.81
CA ALA A 352 -22.59 18.99 -8.84
C ALA A 352 -22.00 20.16 -8.04
N ALA A 353 -20.74 20.06 -7.60
CA ALA A 353 -20.06 21.14 -6.90
C ALA A 353 -19.85 22.38 -7.78
N MET A 354 -19.58 22.21 -9.08
CA MET A 354 -19.47 23.32 -10.04
C MET A 354 -20.79 24.05 -10.25
N ASP A 355 -21.89 23.31 -10.38
CA ASP A 355 -23.23 23.89 -10.55
C ASP A 355 -23.64 24.68 -9.30
N GLU A 356 -23.41 24.11 -8.11
CA GLU A 356 -23.64 24.82 -6.85
C GLU A 356 -22.77 26.07 -6.72
N ALA A 357 -21.47 25.97 -7.02
CA ALA A 357 -20.55 27.10 -6.95
C ALA A 357 -20.94 28.23 -7.92
N ARG A 358 -21.42 27.91 -9.12
CA ARG A 358 -21.93 28.90 -10.08
C ARG A 358 -23.13 29.65 -9.51
N GLY A 359 -24.08 28.92 -8.91
CA GLY A 359 -25.24 29.54 -8.24
C GLY A 359 -24.80 30.52 -7.15
N ARG A 360 -23.89 30.09 -6.27
CA ARG A 360 -23.37 30.95 -5.18
C ARG A 360 -22.58 32.15 -5.69
N ALA A 361 -21.83 32.01 -6.78
CA ALA A 361 -21.07 33.10 -7.37
C ALA A 361 -22.00 34.18 -7.95
N VAL A 362 -23.08 33.78 -8.64
CA VAL A 362 -24.12 34.70 -9.12
C VAL A 362 -24.78 35.42 -7.95
N GLU A 363 -25.16 34.69 -6.90
CA GLU A 363 -25.75 35.28 -5.69
C GLU A 363 -24.80 36.29 -5.03
N ALA A 364 -23.51 35.99 -4.95
CA ALA A 364 -22.50 36.89 -4.40
C ALA A 364 -22.36 38.19 -5.22
N GLN A 365 -22.44 38.11 -6.54
CA GLN A 365 -22.46 39.30 -7.41
C GLN A 365 -23.69 40.17 -7.14
N LEU A 366 -24.88 39.56 -7.10
CA LEU A 366 -26.13 40.26 -6.82
C LEU A 366 -26.14 40.91 -5.43
N ALA A 367 -25.65 40.18 -4.42
CA ALA A 367 -25.50 40.71 -3.07
C ALA A 367 -24.49 41.86 -3.01
N GLY A 368 -23.44 41.85 -3.84
CA GLY A 368 -22.50 42.97 -4.01
C GLY A 368 -23.22 44.23 -4.49
N VAL A 369 -23.96 44.14 -5.59
CA VAL A 369 -24.73 45.28 -6.13
C VAL A 369 -25.74 45.80 -5.13
N LEU A 370 -26.44 44.91 -4.43
CA LEU A 370 -27.41 45.31 -3.40
C LEU A 370 -26.74 46.07 -2.24
N ARG A 371 -25.56 45.63 -1.79
CA ARG A 371 -24.79 46.34 -0.76
C ARG A 371 -24.36 47.73 -1.23
N GLU A 372 -23.82 47.84 -2.43
CA GLU A 372 -23.41 49.12 -3.02
C GLU A 372 -24.59 50.09 -3.13
N GLN A 373 -25.76 49.62 -3.61
CA GLN A 373 -26.97 50.43 -3.65
C GLN A 373 -27.43 50.85 -2.25
N SER A 374 -27.40 49.93 -1.26
CA SER A 374 -27.77 50.27 0.11
C SER A 374 -26.85 51.33 0.72
N GLU A 375 -25.55 51.28 0.43
CA GLU A 375 -24.58 52.25 0.91
C GLU A 375 -24.76 53.61 0.23
N ALA A 376 -24.96 53.62 -1.09
CA ALA A 376 -25.24 54.83 -1.86
C ALA A 376 -26.53 55.53 -1.38
N TRP A 377 -27.59 54.76 -1.15
CA TRP A 377 -28.85 55.27 -0.58
C TRP A 377 -28.66 55.88 0.81
N ARG A 378 -27.94 55.18 1.71
CA ARG A 378 -27.66 55.71 3.06
C ARG A 378 -26.81 56.98 2.99
N GLY A 379 -25.80 57.01 2.12
CA GLY A 379 -24.95 58.18 1.88
C GLY A 379 -25.76 59.37 1.37
N SER A 380 -26.66 59.14 0.40
CA SER A 380 -27.57 60.18 -0.09
C SER A 380 -28.47 60.74 1.01
N ARG A 381 -29.05 59.88 1.85
CA ARG A 381 -29.88 60.33 3.00
C ARG A 381 -29.11 61.23 3.96
N LEU A 382 -27.90 60.82 4.34
CA LEU A 382 -27.04 61.62 5.21
C LEU A 382 -26.69 62.99 4.59
N LEU A 383 -26.43 63.02 3.29
CA LEU A 383 -26.15 64.27 2.58
C LEU A 383 -27.38 65.18 2.50
N HIS A 384 -28.59 64.63 2.32
CA HIS A 384 -29.82 65.42 2.39
C HIS A 384 -30.02 66.01 3.79
N GLU A 385 -29.83 65.23 4.86
CA GLU A 385 -29.90 65.73 6.24
C GLU A 385 -28.88 66.85 6.51
N TYR A 386 -27.66 66.72 5.98
CA TYR A 386 -26.65 67.79 6.04
C TYR A 386 -27.09 69.05 5.28
N CYS A 387 -27.67 68.88 4.08
CA CYS A 387 -28.17 70.01 3.29
C CYS A 387 -29.31 70.73 4.02
N ASP A 388 -30.26 69.99 4.60
CA ASP A 388 -31.35 70.56 5.40
C ASP A 388 -30.82 71.36 6.60
N ALA A 389 -29.80 70.84 7.29
CA ALA A 389 -29.15 71.54 8.40
C ALA A 389 -28.39 72.80 7.95
N LEU A 390 -27.69 72.74 6.81
CA LEU A 390 -26.99 73.89 6.22
C LEU A 390 -27.98 74.97 5.76
N GLU A 391 -29.10 74.57 5.16
CA GLU A 391 -30.18 75.48 4.77
C GLU A 391 -30.75 76.22 5.98
N GLN A 392 -31.01 75.52 7.09
CA GLN A 392 -31.46 76.13 8.34
C GLN A 392 -30.43 77.13 8.90
N ARG A 393 -29.13 76.81 8.86
CA ARG A 393 -28.06 77.72 9.31
C ARG A 393 -27.95 78.97 8.42
N LEU A 394 -28.14 78.81 7.11
CA LEU A 394 -28.15 79.93 6.16
C LEU A 394 -29.40 80.80 6.33
N ALA A 395 -30.54 80.23 6.70
CA ALA A 395 -31.76 80.98 6.99
C ALA A 395 -31.65 81.81 8.29
N ALA A 396 -30.84 81.34 9.25
CA ALA A 396 -30.56 82.02 10.51
C ALA A 396 -29.34 82.95 10.47
N ALA A 397 -28.68 83.11 9.32
CA ALA A 397 -27.47 83.92 9.19
C ALA A 397 -27.78 85.42 9.08
N GLU A 398 -26.91 86.25 9.66
CA GLU A 398 -27.01 87.71 9.55
C GLU A 398 -26.61 88.18 8.15
N PRO A 399 -27.23 89.25 7.59
CA PRO A 399 -26.97 89.71 6.21
C PRO A 399 -25.52 90.12 5.93
N GLU A 400 -24.77 90.45 6.99
CA GLU A 400 -23.38 90.93 6.96
C GLU A 400 -22.36 89.79 7.06
N GLU A 401 -22.81 88.55 7.27
CA GLU A 401 -21.94 87.39 7.41
C GLU A 401 -21.23 87.08 6.07
N SER A 402 -19.90 86.99 6.10
CA SER A 402 -19.09 86.80 4.89
C SER A 402 -19.24 85.38 4.33
N GLY A 403 -19.33 85.25 3.00
CA GLY A 403 -19.36 83.95 2.31
C GLY A 403 -20.74 83.34 2.07
N LEU A 404 -21.85 84.06 2.38
CA LEU A 404 -23.22 83.56 2.18
C LEU A 404 -23.53 83.13 0.74
N VAL A 405 -23.01 83.87 -0.26
CA VAL A 405 -23.20 83.55 -1.69
C VAL A 405 -22.53 82.23 -2.06
N ASP A 406 -21.28 82.03 -1.62
CA ASP A 406 -20.54 80.79 -1.89
C ASP A 406 -21.15 79.60 -1.15
N ALA A 407 -21.61 79.80 0.09
CA ALA A 407 -22.29 78.77 0.87
C ALA A 407 -23.63 78.33 0.23
N ARG A 408 -24.41 79.27 -0.34
CA ARG A 408 -25.63 78.93 -1.10
C ARG A 408 -25.30 78.13 -2.36
N ARG A 409 -24.26 78.54 -3.09
CA ARG A 409 -23.79 77.79 -4.27
C ARG A 409 -23.29 76.39 -3.92
N TRP A 410 -22.64 76.23 -2.76
CA TRP A 410 -22.24 74.92 -2.24
C TRP A 410 -23.45 74.06 -1.88
N LEU A 411 -24.47 74.63 -1.22
CA LEU A 411 -25.72 73.93 -0.89
C LEU A 411 -26.43 73.41 -2.15
N ASP A 412 -26.56 74.25 -3.19
CA ASP A 412 -27.17 73.85 -4.46
C ASP A 412 -26.41 72.68 -5.13
N TRP A 413 -25.09 72.74 -5.12
CA TRP A 413 -24.24 71.67 -5.63
C TRP A 413 -24.38 70.39 -4.79
N ALA A 414 -24.41 70.51 -3.46
CA ALA A 414 -24.53 69.39 -2.54
C ALA A 414 -25.88 68.66 -2.70
N HIS A 415 -26.99 69.38 -2.90
CA HIS A 415 -28.29 68.77 -3.23
C HIS A 415 -28.25 67.98 -4.55
N GLN A 416 -27.65 68.54 -5.61
CA GLN A 416 -27.52 67.85 -6.89
C GLN A 416 -26.66 66.59 -6.77
N TYR A 417 -25.58 66.66 -6.00
CA TYR A 417 -24.71 65.53 -5.73
C TYR A 417 -25.39 64.45 -4.86
N ALA A 418 -26.12 64.83 -3.82
CA ALA A 418 -26.88 63.89 -2.99
C ALA A 418 -27.93 63.14 -3.83
N ARG A 419 -28.59 63.84 -4.75
CA ARG A 419 -29.56 63.23 -5.67
C ARG A 419 -28.91 62.30 -6.69
N SER A 420 -27.70 62.59 -7.18
CA SER A 420 -27.02 61.70 -8.14
C SER A 420 -26.55 60.38 -7.51
N LEU A 421 -26.37 60.36 -6.19
CA LEU A 421 -26.03 59.15 -5.42
C LEU A 421 -27.24 58.31 -5.04
N ASP A 422 -28.47 58.85 -5.05
CA ASP A 422 -29.66 58.10 -4.63
C ASP A 422 -30.07 57.07 -5.68
N PRO A 423 -29.91 55.75 -5.41
CA PRO A 423 -30.27 54.71 -6.37
C PRO A 423 -31.78 54.57 -6.56
N LEU A 424 -32.62 55.26 -5.76
CA LEU A 424 -34.08 55.19 -5.83
C LEU A 424 -34.71 56.32 -6.62
N VAL A 425 -33.91 57.23 -7.20
CA VAL A 425 -34.41 58.25 -8.14
C VAL A 425 -35.06 57.62 -9.37
N LEU A 426 -34.59 56.43 -9.76
CA LEU A 426 -35.25 55.53 -10.70
C LEU A 426 -35.47 54.18 -10.02
N LEU A 427 -36.58 53.49 -10.31
CA LEU A 427 -36.85 52.19 -9.71
C LEU A 427 -35.79 51.17 -10.16
N PRO A 428 -35.02 50.55 -9.24
CA PRO A 428 -34.03 49.56 -9.60
C PRO A 428 -34.70 48.25 -10.06
N GLY A 429 -34.20 47.69 -11.16
CA GLY A 429 -34.55 46.35 -11.63
C GLY A 429 -33.51 45.30 -11.21
N MET A 430 -33.75 44.04 -11.57
CA MET A 430 -32.77 42.97 -11.33
C MET A 430 -31.43 43.29 -12.01
N PRO A 431 -30.30 43.35 -11.28
CA PRO A 431 -29.00 43.65 -11.87
C PRO A 431 -28.60 42.60 -12.92
N LYS A 432 -27.93 43.04 -13.98
CA LYS A 432 -27.29 42.12 -14.94
C LYS A 432 -26.00 41.58 -14.32
N THR A 433 -25.92 40.27 -14.17
CA THR A 433 -24.72 39.59 -13.68
C THR A 433 -23.72 39.41 -14.81
N ARG A 434 -22.42 39.46 -14.51
CA ARG A 434 -21.39 39.10 -15.49
C ARG A 434 -21.26 37.59 -15.60
N GLU A 435 -20.65 37.13 -16.67
CA GLU A 435 -20.29 35.71 -16.81
C GLU A 435 -19.39 35.28 -15.64
N VAL A 436 -19.67 34.09 -15.11
CA VAL A 436 -18.96 33.55 -13.95
C VAL A 436 -17.74 32.80 -14.45
N GLU A 437 -16.56 33.36 -14.17
CA GLU A 437 -15.28 32.78 -14.58
C GLU A 437 -14.81 31.71 -13.58
N ALA A 438 -13.85 30.88 -14.01
CA ALA A 438 -13.28 29.83 -13.16
C ALA A 438 -12.71 30.35 -11.82
N GLU A 439 -12.17 31.57 -11.82
CA GLU A 439 -11.65 32.23 -10.62
C GLU A 439 -12.75 32.63 -9.62
N ASP A 440 -13.94 33.00 -10.12
CA ASP A 440 -15.09 33.38 -9.28
C ASP A 440 -15.66 32.18 -8.51
N LEU A 441 -15.41 30.96 -9.00
CA LEU A 441 -15.89 29.71 -8.40
C LEU A 441 -14.99 29.24 -7.24
N LYS A 442 -13.72 29.61 -7.22
CA LYS A 442 -12.73 29.12 -6.24
C LYS A 442 -13.19 29.24 -4.78
N PRO A 443 -13.80 30.36 -4.33
CA PRO A 443 -14.27 30.49 -2.95
C PRO A 443 -15.37 29.49 -2.58
N PHE A 444 -16.14 29.02 -3.57
CA PHE A 444 -17.33 28.18 -3.35
C PHE A 444 -17.09 26.69 -3.61
N LEU A 445 -15.96 26.33 -4.21
CA LEU A 445 -15.63 24.96 -4.59
C LEU A 445 -15.09 24.07 -3.46
N GLN A 446 -14.93 24.58 -2.23
CA GLN A 446 -14.57 23.79 -1.03
C GLN A 446 -13.40 22.81 -1.25
N GLY A 447 -12.35 23.26 -1.95
CA GLY A 447 -11.15 22.47 -2.27
C GLY A 447 -11.22 21.67 -3.58
N TRP A 448 -12.34 21.67 -4.31
CA TRP A 448 -12.39 21.19 -5.69
C TRP A 448 -11.68 22.15 -6.65
N SER A 449 -11.03 21.59 -7.68
CA SER A 449 -10.43 22.38 -8.76
C SER A 449 -11.51 22.86 -9.73
N PRO A 450 -11.49 24.11 -10.20
CA PRO A 450 -12.39 24.56 -11.25
C PRO A 450 -12.05 23.98 -12.63
N TYR A 451 -10.86 23.38 -12.79
CA TYR A 451 -10.35 22.88 -14.06
C TYR A 451 -10.50 21.36 -14.25
N GLY A 452 -10.99 20.64 -13.24
CA GLY A 452 -11.25 19.20 -13.36
C GLY A 452 -11.59 18.51 -12.04
N PRO A 453 -11.92 17.21 -12.08
CA PRO A 453 -12.39 16.42 -10.93
C PRO A 453 -11.26 16.02 -9.98
N SER A 454 -10.37 16.96 -9.67
CA SER A 454 -9.32 16.85 -8.67
C SER A 454 -9.65 17.77 -7.50
N ARG A 455 -9.30 17.33 -6.28
CA ARG A 455 -9.29 18.20 -5.11
C ARG A 455 -7.89 18.73 -4.91
N HIS A 456 -7.75 20.05 -4.77
CA HIS A 456 -6.54 20.65 -4.25
C HIS A 456 -6.48 20.31 -2.76
N GLY A 457 -5.54 19.47 -2.37
CA GLY A 457 -5.26 19.22 -0.95
C GLY A 457 -4.87 20.54 -0.31
N GLY A 458 -5.67 20.99 0.65
CA GLY A 458 -5.45 22.22 1.41
C GLY A 458 -4.01 22.29 1.92
N SER A 459 -3.45 23.49 1.86
CA SER A 459 -2.13 23.79 2.41
C SER A 459 -2.12 23.74 3.92
#